data_AF-A0A2S2R292-F1
#
_entry.id   AF-A0A2S2R292-F1
#
_cell.length_a   1.000
_cell.length_b   1.000
_cell.length_c   1.000
_cell.angle_alpha   90.00
_cell.angle_beta   90.00
_cell.angle_gamma   90.00
#
_symmetry.space_group_name_H-M   'P 1'
#
loop_
_entity.id
_entity.type
_entity.pdbx_description
1 polymer ?
#
loop_
_entity_poly.entity_id
_entity_poly.type
_entity_poly.pdbx_seq_one_letter_code
_entity_poly.pdbx_strand_id
1 'polypeptide(L)'
;EASTGLVKAVAPNIKWTHCIIHREALASRDLSLNLNEILQTVVKTVNLIKAHPLQSRLFKVLCEEMGSEHTALLFHTEARWLSQGNVLNRIFELRNEVFMFLRDC
;
A
#
# COMPACT_ATOMS: atom_id res chain seq x y z
N GLU A 1 29.32 8.66 -7.24
CA GLU A 1 30.24 7.60 -6.75
C GLU A 1 31.22 8.07 -5.65
N ALA A 2 31.47 9.37 -5.46
CA ALA A 2 32.43 9.87 -4.47
C ALA A 2 31.99 9.79 -2.98
N SER A 3 30.70 9.61 -2.69
CA SER A 3 30.15 9.72 -1.32
C SER A 3 30.18 8.43 -0.49
N THR A 4 30.50 7.28 -1.08
CA THR A 4 30.52 5.97 -0.39
C THR A 4 31.81 5.71 0.39
N GLY A 5 32.92 6.38 0.05
CA GLY A 5 34.22 6.19 0.70
C GLY A 5 34.29 6.73 2.12
N LEU A 6 33.69 7.90 2.38
CA LEU A 6 33.73 8.58 3.69
C LEU A 6 32.94 7.81 4.76
N VAL A 7 31.80 7.22 4.40
CA VAL A 7 30.95 6.48 5.34
C VAL A 7 31.56 5.12 5.72
N LYS A 8 32.25 4.46 4.78
CA LYS A 8 32.98 3.21 5.06
C LYS A 8 34.18 3.39 5.99
N ALA A 9 34.79 4.58 6.02
CA ALA A 9 35.89 4.87 6.95
C ALA A 9 35.42 4.90 8.41
N VAL A 10 34.16 5.30 8.66
CA VAL A 10 33.56 5.37 10.01
C VAL A 10 32.80 4.08 10.36
N ALA A 11 32.24 3.38 9.37
CA ALA A 11 31.50 2.14 9.53
C ALA A 11 31.90 1.11 8.46
N PRO A 12 32.98 0.32 8.67
CA PRO A 12 33.53 -0.58 7.65
C PRO A 12 32.57 -1.71 7.26
N ASN A 13 31.66 -2.08 8.17
CA ASN A 13 30.65 -3.12 7.94
C ASN A 13 29.35 -2.59 7.31
N ILE A 14 29.28 -1.29 6.97
CA ILE A 14 28.04 -0.73 6.42
C ILE A 14 27.76 -1.30 5.03
N LYS A 15 26.61 -1.96 4.90
CA LYS A 15 26.11 -2.41 3.60
C LYS A 15 25.36 -1.26 2.96
N TRP A 16 25.96 -0.67 1.93
CA TRP A 16 25.33 0.40 1.16
C TRP A 16 24.32 -0.20 0.19
N THR A 17 23.05 0.11 0.40
CA THR A 17 21.97 -0.27 -0.51
C THR A 17 21.70 0.91 -1.43
N HIS A 18 22.24 0.86 -2.66
CA HIS A 18 22.02 1.91 -3.66
C HIS A 18 20.54 1.91 -4.06
N CYS A 19 19.81 2.89 -3.50
CA CYS A 19 18.37 3.13 -3.60
C CYS A 19 17.48 1.94 -3.25
N ILE A 20 16.96 1.92 -2.01
CA ILE A 20 16.01 0.91 -1.52
C ILE A 20 14.80 0.75 -2.47
N ILE A 21 14.37 1.84 -3.10
CA ILE A 21 13.31 1.91 -4.11
C ILE A 21 13.61 1.00 -5.33
N HIS A 22 14.86 0.94 -5.79
CA HIS A 22 15.23 0.09 -6.92
C HIS A 22 15.18 -1.41 -6.57
N ARG A 23 15.65 -1.78 -5.37
CA ARG A 23 15.58 -3.18 -4.91
C ARG A 23 14.15 -3.63 -4.64
N GLU A 24 13.30 -2.73 -4.16
CA GLU A 24 11.87 -3.00 -4.04
C GLU A 24 11.23 -3.25 -5.42
N ALA A 25 11.53 -2.40 -6.40
CA ALA A 25 11.02 -2.57 -7.76
C ALA A 25 11.51 -3.87 -8.42
N LEU A 26 12.70 -4.36 -8.06
CA LEU A 26 13.19 -5.68 -8.48
C LEU A 26 12.49 -6.81 -7.71
N ALA A 27 12.30 -6.70 -6.40
CA ALA A 27 11.60 -7.69 -5.60
C ALA A 27 10.12 -7.85 -6.00
N SER A 28 9.48 -6.77 -6.44
CA SER A 28 8.10 -6.81 -6.94
C SER A 28 7.97 -7.48 -8.31
N ARG A 29 9.06 -7.57 -9.09
CA ARG A 29 9.04 -8.24 -10.39
C ARG A 29 9.00 -9.76 -10.27
N ASP A 30 9.58 -10.32 -9.21
CA ASP A 30 9.60 -11.76 -8.93
C ASP A 30 8.36 -12.26 -8.17
N LEU A 31 7.33 -11.41 -8.05
CA LEU A 31 6.09 -11.80 -7.39
C LEU A 31 5.32 -12.83 -8.24
N SER A 32 4.75 -13.84 -7.60
CA SER A 32 3.89 -14.80 -8.29
C SER A 32 2.72 -14.09 -8.99
N LEU A 33 2.34 -14.55 -10.18
CA LEU A 33 1.25 -13.98 -10.98
C LEU A 33 -0.04 -13.79 -10.15
N ASN A 34 -0.37 -14.78 -9.31
CA ASN A 34 -1.54 -14.75 -8.43
C ASN A 34 -1.51 -13.57 -7.45
N LEU A 35 -0.35 -13.25 -6.86
CA LEU A 35 -0.26 -12.15 -5.89
C LEU A 35 -0.35 -10.79 -6.60
N ASN A 36 0.16 -10.70 -7.84
CA ASN A 36 0.01 -9.49 -8.65
C ASN A 36 -1.46 -9.23 -9.00
N GLU A 37 -2.22 -10.26 -9.40
CA GLU A 37 -3.64 -10.14 -9.68
C GLU A 37 -4.46 -9.66 -8.46
N ILE A 38 -4.16 -10.19 -7.28
CA ILE A 38 -4.77 -9.74 -6.02
C ILE A 38 -4.46 -8.27 -5.77
N LEU A 39 -3.19 -7.88 -5.90
CA LEU A 39 -2.75 -6.50 -5.70
C LEU A 39 -3.45 -5.53 -6.67
N GLN A 40 -3.56 -5.89 -7.96
CA GLN A 40 -4.27 -5.08 -8.95
C GLN A 40 -5.75 -4.93 -8.60
N THR A 41 -6.38 -6.00 -8.10
CA THR A 41 -7.77 -5.97 -7.65
C THR A 41 -7.94 -5.02 -6.48
N VAL A 42 -7.06 -5.13 -5.47
CA VAL A 42 -7.09 -4.25 -4.30
C VAL A 42 -6.89 -2.78 -4.68
N VAL A 43 -5.94 -2.48 -5.57
CA VAL A 43 -5.72 -1.12 -6.06
C VAL A 43 -6.96 -0.57 -6.76
N LYS A 44 -7.63 -1.36 -7.61
CA LYS A 44 -8.88 -0.97 -8.26
C LYS A 44 -9.98 -0.67 -7.24
N THR A 45 -10.16 -1.52 -6.23
CA THR A 45 -11.16 -1.31 -5.17
C THR A 45 -10.89 -0.03 -4.38
N VAL A 46 -9.65 0.20 -3.95
CA VAL A 46 -9.26 1.44 -3.26
C VAL A 46 -9.53 2.65 -4.14
N ASN A 47 -9.14 2.59 -5.41
CA ASN A 47 -9.35 3.69 -6.35
C ASN A 47 -10.83 3.98 -6.58
N LEU A 48 -11.70 2.97 -6.65
CA LEU A 48 -13.15 3.16 -6.78
C LEU A 48 -13.71 3.95 -5.60
N ILE A 49 -13.44 3.50 -4.37
CA ILE A 49 -13.92 4.14 -3.13
C ILE A 49 -13.36 5.56 -2.98
N LYS A 50 -12.12 5.78 -3.45
CA LYS A 50 -11.42 7.06 -3.35
C LYS A 50 -11.59 8.00 -4.53
N ALA A 51 -12.16 7.54 -5.66
CA ALA A 51 -12.34 8.35 -6.86
C ALA A 51 -13.28 9.54 -6.62
N HIS A 52 -14.28 9.36 -5.76
CA HIS A 52 -15.28 10.38 -5.47
C HIS A 52 -15.25 10.80 -4.00
N PRO A 53 -15.16 12.12 -3.70
CA PRO A 53 -15.14 12.61 -2.32
C PRO A 53 -16.35 12.16 -1.49
N LEU A 54 -17.52 12.03 -2.13
CA LEU A 54 -18.72 11.52 -1.47
C LEU A 54 -18.57 10.04 -1.06
N GLN A 55 -18.07 9.18 -1.95
CA GLN A 55 -17.85 7.76 -1.64
C GLN A 55 -16.85 7.59 -0.49
N SER A 56 -15.76 8.37 -0.50
CA SER A 56 -14.81 8.34 0.61
C SER A 56 -15.41 8.78 1.94
N ARG A 57 -16.31 9.77 1.93
CA ARG A 57 -17.02 10.22 3.14
C ARG A 57 -18.03 9.17 3.62
N LEU A 58 -18.78 8.55 2.71
CA LEU A 58 -19.74 7.50 3.05
C LEU A 58 -19.04 6.26 3.60
N PHE A 59 -17.93 5.85 2.97
CA PHE A 59 -17.11 4.75 3.47
C PHE A 59 -16.58 5.03 4.88
N LYS A 60 -16.12 6.26 5.13
CA LYS A 60 -15.69 6.68 6.47
C LYS A 60 -16.82 6.53 7.51
N VAL A 61 -18.02 7.01 7.19
CA VAL A 61 -19.19 6.90 8.08
C VAL A 61 -19.52 5.42 8.35
N LEU A 62 -19.51 4.59 7.32
CA LEU A 62 -19.73 3.15 7.47
C LEU A 62 -18.72 2.51 8.42
N CYS A 63 -17.43 2.81 8.26
CA CYS A 63 -16.39 2.31 9.18
C CYS A 63 -16.62 2.78 10.63
N GLU A 64 -17.05 4.02 10.83
CA GLU A 64 -17.35 4.55 12.17
C GLU A 64 -18.56 3.84 12.79
N GLU A 65 -19.62 3.58 12.02
CA GLU A 65 -20.81 2.84 12.47
C GLU A 65 -20.51 1.36 12.79
N MET A 66 -19.58 0.76 12.04
CA MET A 66 -19.13 -0.62 12.29
C MET A 66 -18.11 -0.73 13.42
N GLY A 67 -17.67 0.39 14.00
CA GLY A 67 -16.69 0.41 15.09
C GLY A 67 -15.29 -0.03 14.65
N SER A 68 -14.95 0.17 13.38
CA SER A 68 -13.65 -0.21 12.82
C SER A 68 -12.51 0.62 13.44
N GLU A 69 -11.36 -0.01 13.68
CA GLU A 69 -10.14 0.69 14.15
C GLU A 69 -9.65 1.75 13.15
N HIS A 70 -9.94 1.52 11.86
CA HIS A 70 -9.56 2.40 10.78
C HIS A 70 -10.78 2.86 10.02
N THR A 71 -10.83 4.15 9.67
CA THR A 71 -11.99 4.76 9.00
C THR A 71 -11.67 5.20 7.57
N ALA A 72 -10.48 4.87 7.07
CA ALA A 72 -10.04 5.25 5.74
C ALA A 72 -9.04 4.25 5.14
N LEU A 73 -9.17 4.09 3.82
CA LEU A 73 -8.21 3.36 3.00
C LEU A 73 -6.98 4.22 2.67
N LEU A 74 -5.82 3.58 2.64
CA LEU A 74 -4.56 4.21 2.25
C LEU A 74 -4.57 4.51 0.75
N PHE A 75 -4.13 5.70 0.36
CA PHE A 75 -3.99 6.03 -1.07
C PHE A 75 -2.75 5.34 -1.62
N HIS A 76 -2.87 4.70 -2.78
CA HIS A 76 -1.72 4.16 -3.49
C HIS A 76 -1.31 5.15 -4.61
N THR A 77 -0.03 5.50 -4.64
CA THR A 77 0.62 6.04 -5.84
C THR A 77 1.67 5.05 -6.28
N GLU A 78 1.68 4.70 -7.57
CA GLU A 78 2.50 3.64 -8.20
C GLU A 78 4.01 3.74 -7.88
N ALA A 79 4.48 4.91 -7.46
CA ALA A 79 5.88 5.20 -7.17
C ALA A 79 6.47 4.51 -5.93
N ARG A 80 5.70 3.78 -5.11
CA ARG A 80 6.22 3.22 -3.85
C ARG A 80 5.64 1.85 -3.49
N TRP A 81 6.35 0.79 -3.89
CA TRP A 81 6.00 -0.61 -3.60
C TRP A 81 5.88 -0.91 -2.09
N LEU A 82 6.69 -0.29 -1.22
CA LEU A 82 6.55 -0.41 0.24
C LEU A 82 5.15 -0.06 0.77
N SER A 83 4.37 0.74 0.04
CA SER A 83 2.99 1.06 0.44
C SER A 83 2.00 -0.08 0.16
N GLN A 84 2.33 -1.05 -0.69
CA GLN A 84 1.39 -2.10 -1.08
C GLN A 84 1.10 -3.09 0.04
N GLY A 85 2.10 -3.46 0.84
CA GLY A 85 1.88 -4.28 2.04
C GLY A 85 0.92 -3.61 3.02
N ASN A 86 1.09 -2.30 3.24
CA ASN A 86 0.21 -1.53 4.14
C ASN A 86 -1.19 -1.36 3.56
N VAL A 87 -1.32 -1.16 2.25
CA VAL A 87 -2.63 -1.10 1.56
C VAL A 87 -3.34 -2.44 1.66
N LEU A 88 -2.64 -3.56 1.42
CA LEU A 88 -3.18 -4.90 1.59
C LEU A 88 -3.64 -5.15 3.03
N ASN A 89 -2.81 -4.84 4.02
CA ASN A 89 -3.19 -4.98 5.43
C ASN A 89 -4.42 -4.14 5.76
N ARG A 90 -4.46 -2.87 5.33
CA ARG A 90 -5.60 -1.99 5.58
C ARG A 90 -6.89 -2.50 4.95
N ILE A 91 -6.80 -3.06 3.74
CA ILE A 91 -7.93 -3.64 3.04
C ILE A 91 -8.40 -4.93 3.73
N PHE A 92 -7.48 -5.73 4.25
CA PHE A 92 -7.81 -6.94 5.00
C PHE A 92 -8.47 -6.63 6.35
N GLU A 93 -7.97 -5.63 7.07
CA GLU A 93 -8.55 -5.10 8.30
C GLU A 93 -9.98 -4.61 8.06
N LEU A 94 -10.22 -3.92 6.93
CA LEU A 94 -11.50 -3.32 6.56
C LEU A 94 -12.32 -4.18 5.58
N ARG A 95 -12.06 -5.48 5.48
CA ARG A 95 -12.67 -6.34 4.45
C ARG A 95 -14.20 -6.42 4.56
N ASN A 96 -14.74 -6.30 5.77
CA ASN A 96 -16.19 -6.39 6.00
C ASN A 96 -16.88 -5.08 5.57
N GLU A 97 -16.29 -3.96 5.92
CA GLU A 97 -16.69 -2.60 5.57
C GLU A 97 -16.63 -2.44 4.05
N VAL A 98 -15.54 -2.86 3.41
CA VAL A 98 -15.38 -2.86 1.95
C VAL A 98 -16.44 -3.75 1.30
N PHE A 99 -16.68 -4.95 1.82
CA PHE A 99 -17.70 -5.84 1.29
C PHE A 99 -19.11 -5.23 1.38
N MET A 100 -19.48 -4.66 2.53
CA MET A 100 -20.77 -4.00 2.70
C MET A 100 -20.90 -2.77 1.79
N PHE A 101 -19.87 -1.92 1.76
CA PHE A 101 -19.86 -0.72 0.93
C PHE A 101 -20.05 -1.02 -0.57
N LEU A 102 -19.42 -2.09 -1.07
CA LEU A 102 -19.55 -2.51 -2.47
C LEU A 102 -20.86 -3.25 -2.77
N ARG A 103 -21.53 -3.80 -1.76
CA ARG A 103 -22.84 -4.48 -1.92
C ARG A 103 -23.99 -3.47 -1.98
N ASP A 104 -23.87 -2.38 -1.24
CA ASP A 104 -24.91 -1.36 -1.08
C ASP A 104 -24.74 -0.17 -2.05
N CYS A 105 -23.69 -0.16 -2.87
CA CYS A 105 -23.44 0.81 -3.95
C CYS A 105 -23.96 0.32 -5.31
#